data_AF-A0A7S2Y0Z4-F1
#
_entry.id   AF-A0A7S2Y0Z4-F1
#
_cell.length_a   1.000
_cell.length_b   1.000
_cell.length_c   1.000
_cell.angle_alpha   90.00
_cell.angle_beta   90.00
_cell.angle_gamma   90.00
#
_symmetry.space_group_name_H-M   'P 1'
#
loop_
_entity.id
_entity.type
_entity.pdbx_description
1 polymer ?
#
loop_
_entity_poly.entity_id
_entity_poly.type
_entity_poly.pdbx_seq_one_letter_code
_entity_poly.pdbx_strand_id
1 'polypeptide(L)'
;ASSPRHGHPRSQADEDLLRKADQIMEEVNRENGRSVDAKWYGNVARFINHSCEPNLLKQTVYVETHDARMPRMALFATYDIPALEELTYDYGYTPGSVEGKHMICKCGANSCRGLMY
;
A
#
# COMPACT_ATOMS: atom_id res chain seq x y z
N ALA A 1 -5.91 -20.19 28.32
CA ALA A 1 -5.28 -20.38 27.01
C ALA A 1 -6.32 -20.13 25.93
N SER A 2 -6.28 -18.98 25.27
CA SER A 2 -7.16 -18.64 24.15
C SER A 2 -6.58 -19.25 22.88
N SER A 3 -7.27 -20.23 22.30
CA SER A 3 -6.89 -20.88 21.04
C SER A 3 -6.71 -19.84 19.92
N PRO A 4 -5.76 -20.05 18.98
CA PRO A 4 -5.66 -19.21 17.79
C PRO A 4 -6.94 -19.38 16.97
N ARG A 5 -7.62 -18.28 16.62
CA ARG A 5 -8.64 -18.30 15.58
C ARG A 5 -7.93 -18.52 14.25
N HIS A 6 -7.77 -19.77 13.84
CA HIS A 6 -7.41 -20.07 12.46
C HIS A 6 -8.59 -19.68 11.59
N GLY A 7 -8.46 -18.55 10.87
CA GLY A 7 -9.42 -18.16 9.85
C GLY A 7 -9.56 -19.29 8.83
N HIS A 8 -10.80 -19.63 8.47
CA HIS A 8 -11.05 -20.61 7.42
C HIS A 8 -10.40 -20.12 6.13
N PRO A 9 -9.61 -20.94 5.41
CA PRO A 9 -9.10 -20.54 4.10
C PRO A 9 -10.26 -20.16 3.19
N ARG A 10 -10.15 -18.98 2.57
CA ARG A 10 -11.18 -18.44 1.66
C ARG A 10 -11.35 -19.38 0.47
N SER A 11 -12.58 -19.52 0.00
CA SER A 11 -12.84 -20.37 -1.16
C SER A 11 -12.25 -19.74 -2.42
N GLN A 12 -11.94 -20.55 -3.45
CA GLN A 12 -11.49 -20.04 -4.74
C GLN A 12 -12.48 -19.00 -5.31
N ALA A 13 -13.78 -19.19 -5.09
CA ALA A 13 -14.80 -18.25 -5.51
C ALA A 13 -14.70 -16.89 -4.80
N ASP A 14 -14.37 -16.88 -3.50
CA ASP A 14 -14.18 -15.64 -2.73
C ASP A 14 -12.94 -14.88 -3.21
N GLU A 15 -11.85 -15.59 -3.51
CA GLU A 15 -10.62 -15.02 -4.06
C GLU A 15 -10.85 -14.43 -5.46
N ASP A 16 -11.61 -15.12 -6.32
CA ASP A 16 -11.94 -14.63 -7.66
C ASP A 16 -12.85 -13.39 -7.60
N LEU A 17 -13.77 -13.34 -6.64
CA LEU A 17 -14.62 -12.17 -6.37
C LEU A 17 -13.80 -10.97 -5.90
N LEU A 18 -12.84 -11.16 -5.01
CA LEU A 18 -11.94 -10.10 -4.54
C LEU A 18 -11.09 -9.55 -5.69
N ARG A 19 -10.51 -10.42 -6.53
CA ARG A 19 -9.75 -10.00 -7.72
C ARG A 19 -10.59 -9.19 -8.70
N LYS A 20 -11.85 -9.59 -8.92
CA LYS A 20 -12.78 -8.83 -9.76
C LYS A 20 -13.11 -7.47 -9.14
N ALA A 21 -13.31 -7.41 -7.83
CA ALA A 21 -13.54 -6.15 -7.13
C ALA A 21 -12.33 -5.21 -7.24
N ASP A 22 -11.12 -5.73 -7.07
CA ASP A 22 -9.87 -4.97 -7.22
C ASP A 22 -9.72 -4.43 -8.65
N GLN A 23 -9.99 -5.24 -9.68
CA GLN A 23 -9.97 -4.80 -11.08
C GLN A 23 -10.98 -3.68 -11.37
N ILE A 24 -12.22 -3.82 -10.89
CA ILE A 24 -13.26 -2.79 -11.05
C ILE A 24 -12.81 -1.49 -10.36
N MET A 25 -12.24 -1.60 -9.16
CA MET A 25 -11.73 -0.43 -8.43
C MET A 25 -10.56 0.24 -9.15
N GLU A 26 -9.66 -0.53 -9.77
CA GLU A 26 -8.58 0.00 -10.61
C GLU A 26 -9.11 0.72 -11.86
N GLU A 27 -10.11 0.17 -12.55
CA GLU A 27 -10.75 0.82 -13.71
C GLU A 27 -11.44 2.12 -13.31
N VAL A 28 -12.23 2.10 -12.23
CA VAL A 28 -12.88 3.30 -11.68
C VAL A 28 -11.86 4.38 -11.28
N ASN A 29 -10.73 3.97 -10.70
CA ASN A 29 -9.63 4.89 -10.39
C ASN A 29 -8.92 5.42 -11.63
N ARG A 30 -8.92 4.71 -12.76
CA ARG A 30 -8.24 5.13 -14.00
C ARG A 30 -9.01 6.23 -14.73
N GLU A 31 -10.34 6.19 -14.69
CA GLU A 31 -11.19 7.15 -15.40
C GLU A 31 -11.38 8.48 -14.64
N ASN A 32 -11.19 8.51 -13.31
CA ASN A 32 -11.39 9.71 -12.46
C ASN A 32 -10.42 9.80 -11.27
N GLY A 33 -9.19 9.32 -11.45
CA GLY A 33 -8.20 9.14 -10.37
C GLY A 33 -7.89 10.42 -9.62
N ARG A 34 -8.19 10.44 -8.32
CA ARG A 34 -7.78 11.50 -7.40
C ARG A 34 -6.48 11.10 -6.72
N SER A 35 -5.57 12.05 -6.59
CA SER A 35 -4.33 11.88 -5.83
C SER A 35 -4.39 12.66 -4.52
N VAL A 36 -3.67 12.16 -3.51
CA VAL A 36 -3.40 12.90 -2.28
C VAL A 36 -2.03 13.53 -2.43
N ASP A 37 -1.97 14.85 -2.54
CA ASP A 37 -0.71 15.60 -2.59
C ASP A 37 -0.34 16.14 -1.20
N ALA A 38 0.64 15.49 -0.57
CA ALA A 38 1.16 15.87 0.75
C ALA A 38 2.36 16.81 0.71
N LYS A 39 2.67 17.43 -0.45
CA LYS A 39 3.83 18.33 -0.61
C LYS A 39 3.79 19.49 0.36
N TRP A 40 2.64 20.18 0.43
CA TRP A 40 2.45 21.38 1.26
C TRP A 40 1.55 21.13 2.48
N TYR A 41 0.53 20.29 2.33
CA TYR A 41 -0.43 19.99 3.39
C TYR A 41 -0.50 18.47 3.59
N GLY A 42 -0.14 18.00 4.77
CA GLY A 42 -0.14 16.58 5.08
C GLY A 42 0.12 16.31 6.56
N ASN A 43 0.00 15.05 6.96
CA ASN A 43 0.30 14.60 8.32
C ASN A 43 1.65 13.86 8.36
N VAL A 44 1.93 13.16 9.47
CA VAL A 44 3.16 12.37 9.66
C VAL A 44 3.42 11.33 8.56
N ALA A 45 2.38 10.81 7.90
CA ALA A 45 2.52 9.77 6.90
C ALA A 45 3.35 10.20 5.68
N ARG A 46 3.46 11.51 5.41
CA ARG A 46 4.29 12.05 4.31
C ARG A 46 5.79 11.77 4.46
N PHE A 47 6.24 11.37 5.65
CA PHE A 47 7.64 11.10 5.96
C PHE A 47 7.98 9.61 6.01
N ILE A 48 6.99 8.72 5.83
CA ILE A 48 7.21 7.27 5.86
C ILE A 48 7.88 6.85 4.55
N ASN A 49 9.04 6.21 4.64
CA ASN A 49 9.87 5.87 3.49
C ASN A 49 9.42 4.58 2.78
N HIS A 50 10.04 4.34 1.62
CA HIS A 50 9.89 3.11 0.86
C HIS A 50 10.80 2.00 1.40
N SER A 51 10.28 0.78 1.46
CA SER A 51 11.08 -0.45 1.48
C SER A 51 10.54 -1.46 0.46
N CYS A 52 11.44 -2.26 -0.12
CA CYS A 52 11.09 -3.44 -0.92
C CYS A 52 10.62 -4.61 -0.03
N GLU A 53 10.95 -4.59 1.26
CA GLU A 53 10.46 -5.50 2.30
C GLU A 53 9.79 -4.66 3.40
N PRO A 54 8.58 -4.10 3.16
CA PRO A 54 7.95 -3.15 4.09
C PRO A 54 7.32 -3.83 5.31
N ASN A 55 7.21 -3.06 6.39
CA ASN A 55 6.48 -3.47 7.61
C ASN A 55 5.06 -2.86 7.71
N LEU A 56 4.68 -1.99 6.76
CA LEU A 56 3.33 -1.44 6.63
C LEU A 56 2.66 -1.87 5.32
N LEU A 57 1.38 -2.26 5.43
CA LEU A 57 0.44 -2.45 4.33
C LEU A 57 -0.35 -1.17 4.09
N LYS A 58 -0.37 -0.72 2.83
CA LYS A 58 -1.23 0.37 2.36
C LYS A 58 -2.60 -0.16 1.97
N GLN A 59 -3.65 0.34 2.61
CA GLN A 59 -5.03 -0.07 2.38
C GLN A 59 -5.95 1.13 2.16
N THR A 60 -6.83 1.01 1.16
CA THR A 60 -7.94 1.92 0.90
C THR A 60 -9.06 1.65 1.89
N VAL A 61 -9.55 2.67 2.59
CA VAL A 61 -10.65 2.58 3.56
C VAL A 61 -11.70 3.67 3.34
N TYR A 62 -12.96 3.33 3.63
CA TYR A 62 -14.11 4.24 3.55
C TYR A 62 -14.64 4.48 4.96
N VAL A 63 -14.72 5.75 5.37
CA VAL A 63 -15.08 6.13 6.76
C VAL A 63 -16.35 6.98 6.78
N GLU A 64 -16.29 8.17 6.19
CA GLU A 64 -17.41 9.14 6.20
C GLU A 64 -18.32 9.01 4.99
N THR A 65 -17.81 8.45 3.89
CA THR A 65 -18.52 8.32 2.62
C THR A 65 -18.20 6.98 1.98
N HIS A 66 -19.20 6.42 1.29
CA HIS A 66 -19.05 5.24 0.44
C HIS A 66 -18.80 5.63 -1.03
N ASP A 67 -18.57 6.91 -1.32
CA ASP A 67 -18.12 7.35 -2.65
C ASP A 67 -16.75 6.73 -2.92
N ALA A 68 -16.71 5.76 -3.83
CA ALA A 68 -15.52 5.03 -4.23
C ALA A 68 -14.37 5.95 -4.66
N ARG A 69 -14.68 7.18 -5.09
CA ARG A 69 -13.73 8.20 -5.55
C ARG A 69 -13.12 9.05 -4.41
N MET A 70 -13.57 8.89 -3.17
CA MET A 70 -13.04 9.60 -2.00
C MET A 70 -12.59 8.64 -0.88
N PRO A 71 -11.73 7.65 -1.18
CA PRO A 71 -11.19 6.80 -0.14
C PRO A 71 -10.20 7.56 0.75
N ARG A 72 -10.00 7.06 1.96
CA ARG A 72 -8.83 7.40 2.78
C ARG A 72 -7.76 6.33 2.59
N MET A 73 -6.51 6.74 2.59
CA MET A 73 -5.36 5.82 2.65
C MET A 73 -5.02 5.57 4.11
N ALA A 74 -5.03 4.30 4.50
CA ALA A 74 -4.60 3.85 5.82
C ALA A 74 -3.37 2.95 5.68
N LEU A 75 -2.49 3.02 6.68
CA LEU A 75 -1.31 2.17 6.80
C LEU A 75 -1.49 1.27 8.02
N PHE A 76 -1.33 -0.04 7.83
CA PHE A 76 -1.47 -1.05 8.88
C PHE A 76 -0.18 -1.83 9.02
N ALA A 77 0.26 -2.09 10.25
CA ALA A 77 1.38 -2.99 10.49
C ALA A 77 1.05 -4.41 10.01
N THR A 78 1.98 -5.07 9.33
CA THR A 78 1.82 -6.45 8.85
C THR A 78 2.30 -7.49 9.87
N TYR A 79 3.04 -7.03 10.88
CA TYR A 79 3.53 -7.80 12.03
C TYR A 79 3.81 -6.86 13.21
N ASP A 80 4.15 -7.41 14.37
CA ASP A 80 4.53 -6.62 15.54
C ASP A 80 5.89 -5.94 15.30
N ILE A 81 5.89 -4.61 15.24
CA ILE A 81 7.08 -3.80 14.92
C ILE A 81 7.82 -3.46 16.22
N PRO A 82 9.10 -3.88 16.38
CA PRO A 82 9.94 -3.48 17.49
C PRO A 82 10.08 -1.96 17.64
N ALA A 83 10.30 -1.50 18.88
CA ALA A 83 10.57 -0.10 19.13
C ALA A 83 11.81 0.38 18.35
N LEU A 84 11.71 1.59 17.79
CA LEU A 84 12.76 2.25 16.99
C LEU A 84 13.02 1.64 15.61
N GLU A 85 12.29 0.60 15.20
CA GLU A 85 12.33 0.15 13.81
C GLU A 85 11.66 1.19 12.89
N GLU A 86 12.26 1.46 11.73
CA GLU A 86 11.73 2.40 10.76
C GLU A 86 10.44 1.86 10.13
N LEU A 87 9.40 2.68 10.12
CA LEU A 87 8.16 2.36 9.42
C LEU A 87 8.31 2.60 7.92
N THR A 88 7.97 1.61 7.10
CA THR A 88 8.09 1.66 5.65
C THR A 88 6.93 0.98 4.94
N TYR A 89 6.57 1.47 3.74
CA TYR A 89 5.59 0.82 2.86
C TYR A 89 6.10 0.73 1.42
N ASP A 90 5.51 -0.14 0.59
CA ASP A 90 5.83 -0.16 -0.84
C ASP A 90 5.14 1.02 -1.55
N TYR A 91 5.93 1.92 -2.14
CA TYR A 91 5.41 3.06 -2.89
C TYR A 91 4.65 2.63 -4.15
N GLY A 92 4.87 1.39 -4.63
CA GLY A 92 4.16 0.82 -5.77
C GLY A 92 4.67 1.32 -7.12
N TYR A 93 5.81 2.01 -7.16
CA TYR A 93 6.51 2.29 -8.41
C TYR A 93 7.19 1.05 -8.94
N THR A 94 7.20 0.91 -10.27
CA THR A 94 7.99 -0.09 -10.99
C THR A 94 9.25 0.57 -11.54
N PRO A 95 10.44 -0.05 -11.46
CA PRO A 95 11.65 0.46 -12.11
C PRO A 95 11.40 0.78 -13.59
N GLY A 96 11.76 1.98 -14.03
CA GLY A 96 11.53 2.48 -15.39
C GLY A 96 10.12 3.02 -15.65
N SER A 97 9.25 3.10 -14.64
CA SER A 97 7.88 3.63 -14.79
C SER A 97 7.81 5.15 -14.95
N VAL A 98 8.89 5.87 -14.64
CA VAL A 98 8.96 7.33 -14.78
C VAL A 98 9.93 7.67 -15.91
N GLU A 99 9.38 8.17 -17.02
CA GLU A 99 10.16 8.47 -18.23
C GLU A 99 11.27 9.49 -17.96
N GLY A 100 12.49 9.14 -18.37
CA GLY A 100 13.67 9.99 -18.26
C GLY A 100 14.16 10.26 -16.83
N LYS A 101 13.64 9.55 -15.82
CA LYS A 101 14.08 9.71 -14.42
C LYS A 101 14.35 8.35 -13.79
N HIS A 102 15.45 8.31 -13.03
CA HIS A 102 15.81 7.15 -12.24
C HIS A 102 16.13 7.57 -10.82
N MET A 103 15.61 6.84 -9.85
CA MET A 103 15.95 7.03 -8.45
C MET A 103 16.38 5.71 -7.83
N ILE A 104 17.59 5.68 -7.29
CA ILE A 104 18.14 4.50 -6.63
C ILE A 104 17.39 4.24 -5.33
N CYS A 105 16.95 2.99 -5.13
CA CYS A 105 16.37 2.56 -3.87
C CYS A 105 17.48 2.31 -2.84
N LYS A 106 17.31 2.86 -1.63
CA LYS A 106 18.28 2.74 -0.52
C LYS A 106 17.68 2.07 0.72
N CYS A 107 16.65 1.24 0.56
CA CYS A 107 15.93 0.64 1.68
C CYS A 107 16.74 -0.41 2.47
N GLY A 108 17.83 -0.94 1.91
CA GLY A 108 18.67 -1.93 2.58
C GLY A 108 18.11 -3.37 2.63
N ALA A 109 16.90 -3.60 2.09
CA ALA A 109 16.30 -4.93 2.02
C ALA A 109 17.15 -5.92 1.19
N ASN A 110 17.14 -7.19 1.59
CA ASN A 110 17.90 -8.23 0.88
C ASN A 110 17.34 -8.47 -0.53
N SER A 111 16.02 -8.36 -0.69
CA SER A 111 15.32 -8.45 -1.98
C SER A 111 15.11 -7.09 -2.65
N CYS A 112 15.94 -6.08 -2.34
CA CYS A 112 15.83 -4.74 -2.92
C CYS A 112 15.89 -4.77 -4.46
N ARG A 113 14.94 -4.07 -5.11
CA ARG A 113 14.84 -3.95 -6.58
C ARG A 113 15.90 -3.04 -7.21
N GLY A 114 16.74 -2.39 -6.40
CA GLY A 114 17.79 -1.46 -6.82
C GLY A 114 17.31 -0.06 -7.22
N LEU A 115 16.13 0.05 -7.82
CA LEU A 115 15.51 1.32 -8.22
C LEU A 115 14.13 1.49 -7.56
N MET A 116 13.79 2.72 -7.21
CA MET A 116 12.44 3.09 -6.78
C MET A 116 11.54 3.33 -8.01
N TYR A 117 12.01 4.13 -8.96
CA TYR A 117 11.44 4.30 -10.30
C TYR A 117 12.56 4.57 -11.31
#